data_AF-A0A975GCS5-F1
#
_entry.id   AF-A0A975GCS5-F1
#
_cell.length_a   1.000
_cell.length_b   1.000
_cell.length_c   1.000
_cell.angle_alpha   90.00
_cell.angle_beta   90.00
_cell.angle_gamma   90.00
#
_symmetry.space_group_name_H-M   'P 1'
#
loop_
_entity.id
_entity.type
_entity.pdbx_description
1 polymer ?
#
loop_
_entity_poly.entity_id
_entity_poly.type
_entity_poly.pdbx_seq_one_letter_code
_entity_poly.pdbx_strand_id
1 'polypeptide(L)'
;MQKLTSEGQNLVNDLSNRYNLSPNAIIYMIGAVNNGGGTMAQFSSPELGGSGQWMKGGMTMVGDMFNNGLKNTVDNLCTEISNALLNMQIFPQAPAGTRESNQWWPTNLGLGSPFSSGGQNNIRYAVFPNRLAVEVNGNVSVYDTLDNNIGGVSQQQGGDTSLTFSSQYGTISVSTLPIIYGQGNIPPVAQNNFASPTENNFSQTPQNNATNQTPITTKQPEANIKPNVSSDTIIELIEKLSSLYDAGALTSDEFNTKKTELLSRL
;
A
#
# COMPACT_ATOMS: atom_id res chain seq x y z
N MET A 1 21.04 12.55 -4.42
CA MET A 1 20.24 13.78 -4.54
C MET A 1 19.65 13.83 -5.94
N GLN A 2 18.35 14.06 -6.07
CA GLN A 2 17.70 14.22 -7.38
C GLN A 2 18.21 15.49 -8.05
N LYS A 3 18.39 15.46 -9.38
CA LYS A 3 18.76 16.66 -10.15
C LYS A 3 17.59 17.65 -10.09
N LEU A 4 17.89 18.95 -10.06
CA LEU A 4 16.89 20.02 -10.12
C LEU A 4 16.71 20.50 -11.57
N THR A 5 15.55 21.06 -11.87
CA THR A 5 15.30 21.85 -13.08
C THR A 5 15.99 23.21 -13.01
N SER A 6 16.00 23.97 -14.11
CA SER A 6 16.51 25.35 -14.11
C SER A 6 15.71 26.25 -13.16
N GLU A 7 14.40 26.08 -13.10
CA GLU A 7 13.49 26.76 -12.18
C GLU A 7 13.79 26.37 -10.73
N GLY A 8 14.00 25.07 -10.47
CA GLY A 8 14.40 24.56 -9.17
C GLY A 8 15.74 25.14 -8.71
N GLN A 9 16.70 25.28 -9.62
CA GLN A 9 17.99 25.90 -9.31
C GLN A 9 17.85 27.41 -9.00
N ASN A 10 16.99 28.13 -9.73
CA ASN A 10 16.71 29.53 -9.44
C ASN A 10 16.05 29.71 -8.06
N LEU A 11 15.12 28.83 -7.70
CA LEU A 11 14.52 28.80 -6.36
C LEU A 11 15.58 28.57 -5.27
N VAL A 12 16.50 27.62 -5.49
CA VAL A 12 17.61 27.36 -4.55
C VAL A 12 18.45 28.62 -4.33
N ASN A 13 18.80 29.32 -5.41
CA ASN A 13 19.61 30.53 -5.34
C ASN A 13 18.86 31.68 -4.62
N ASP A 14 17.58 31.85 -4.90
CA ASP A 14 16.74 32.86 -4.23
C ASP A 14 16.62 32.60 -2.73
N LEU A 15 16.24 31.37 -2.33
CA LEU A 15 16.11 31.00 -0.93
C LEU A 15 17.45 31.05 -0.20
N SER A 16 18.53 30.62 -0.83
CA SER A 16 19.88 30.69 -0.26
C SER A 16 20.25 32.13 0.11
N ASN A 17 19.97 33.08 -0.78
CA ASN A 17 20.23 34.51 -0.55
C ASN A 17 19.32 35.10 0.54
N ARG A 18 18.01 34.81 0.52
CA ARG A 18 17.05 35.39 1.46
C ARG A 18 17.19 34.86 2.88
N TYR A 19 17.49 33.57 3.02
CA TYR A 19 17.64 32.92 4.33
C TYR A 19 19.08 32.88 4.82
N ASN A 20 20.05 33.33 4.00
CA ASN A 20 21.48 33.27 4.31
C ASN A 20 21.94 31.86 4.68
N LEU A 21 21.51 30.88 3.89
CA LEU A 21 21.82 29.46 4.02
C LEU A 21 22.58 28.98 2.80
N SER A 22 23.42 27.96 2.96
CA SER A 22 24.12 27.38 1.81
C SER A 22 23.14 26.76 0.81
N PRO A 23 23.45 26.80 -0.50
CA PRO A 23 22.62 26.13 -1.51
C PRO A 23 22.38 24.64 -1.20
N ASN A 24 23.38 23.97 -0.61
CA ASN A 24 23.25 22.57 -0.20
C ASN A 24 22.22 22.37 0.92
N ALA A 25 22.19 23.27 1.92
CA ALA A 25 21.17 23.23 2.97
C ALA A 25 19.77 23.42 2.38
N ILE A 26 19.60 24.36 1.43
CA ILE A 26 18.32 24.56 0.73
C ILE A 26 17.91 23.33 -0.08
N ILE A 27 18.81 22.76 -0.89
CA ILE A 27 18.55 21.53 -1.67
C ILE A 27 18.10 20.40 -0.76
N TYR A 28 18.78 20.24 0.38
CA TYR A 28 18.44 19.24 1.37
C TYR A 28 17.05 19.46 1.96
N MET A 29 16.70 20.71 2.30
CA MET A 29 15.36 21.06 2.79
C MET A 29 14.27 20.84 1.75
N ILE A 30 14.51 21.17 0.48
CA ILE A 30 13.58 20.87 -0.62
C ILE A 30 13.32 19.36 -0.69
N GLY A 31 14.38 18.55 -0.63
CA GLY A 31 14.26 17.09 -0.58
C GLY A 31 13.46 16.59 0.63
N ALA A 32 13.70 17.14 1.81
CA ALA A 32 13.01 16.78 3.04
C ALA A 32 11.50 17.08 2.98
N VAL A 33 11.13 18.26 2.49
CA VAL A 33 9.72 18.66 2.32
C VAL A 33 9.04 17.81 1.23
N ASN A 34 9.74 17.55 0.13
CA ASN A 34 9.22 16.68 -0.94
C ASN A 34 8.96 15.25 -0.45
N ASN A 35 9.88 14.68 0.35
CA ASN A 35 9.70 13.35 0.94
C ASN A 35 8.54 13.30 1.94
N GLY A 36 8.23 14.42 2.60
CA GLY A 36 7.05 14.56 3.45
C GLY A 36 5.79 14.99 2.70
N GLY A 37 5.71 14.75 1.38
CA GLY A 37 4.53 15.03 0.57
C GLY A 37 4.18 16.51 0.46
N GLY A 38 5.14 17.41 0.72
CA GLY A 38 4.91 18.85 0.69
C GLY A 38 4.30 19.44 1.95
N THR A 39 3.95 18.64 2.97
CA THR A 39 3.26 19.12 4.19
C THR A 39 4.02 18.85 5.47
N MET A 40 5.08 18.06 5.42
CA MET A 40 5.97 17.82 6.55
C MET A 40 7.40 17.70 6.06
N ALA A 41 8.35 17.86 6.97
CA ALA A 41 9.75 17.58 6.70
C ALA A 41 10.41 17.04 7.96
N GLN A 42 11.26 16.04 7.79
CA GLN A 42 12.25 15.66 8.79
C GLN A 42 13.61 15.94 8.18
N PHE A 43 14.44 16.67 8.89
CA PHE A 43 15.70 17.16 8.36
C PHE A 43 16.78 17.08 9.43
N SER A 44 18.04 16.96 9.00
CA SER A 44 19.21 17.22 9.82
C SER A 44 20.16 18.12 9.05
N SER A 45 20.24 19.39 9.44
CA SER A 45 21.09 20.39 8.80
C SER A 45 21.84 21.20 9.87
N PRO A 46 23.19 21.18 9.89
CA PRO A 46 23.96 21.96 10.86
C PRO A 46 23.62 23.46 10.86
N GLU A 47 23.35 24.01 9.67
CA GLU A 47 22.99 25.42 9.49
C GLU A 47 21.59 25.75 10.02
N LEU A 48 20.75 24.74 10.22
CA LEU A 48 19.38 24.87 10.76
C LEU A 48 19.25 24.28 12.17
N GLY A 49 20.36 24.24 12.93
CA GLY A 49 20.37 23.77 14.32
C GLY A 49 20.33 22.25 14.47
N GLY A 50 20.78 21.50 13.46
CA GLY A 50 20.88 20.04 13.50
C GLY A 50 19.57 19.37 13.09
N SER A 51 19.13 18.38 13.86
CA SER A 51 17.90 17.65 13.59
C SER A 51 16.66 18.49 13.89
N GLY A 52 15.64 18.34 13.05
CA GLY A 52 14.38 19.04 13.21
C GLY A 52 13.24 18.39 12.45
N GLN A 53 12.04 18.85 12.78
CA GLN A 53 10.81 18.47 12.12
C GLN A 53 9.97 19.71 11.85
N TRP A 54 9.35 19.75 10.68
CA TRP A 54 8.40 20.78 10.31
C TRP A 54 7.08 20.14 9.87
N MET A 55 5.97 20.80 10.19
CA MET A 55 4.63 20.44 9.73
C MET A 55 3.89 21.70 9.30
N LYS A 56 3.28 21.68 8.11
CA LYS A 56 2.54 22.82 7.54
C LYS A 56 1.38 23.22 8.45
N GLY A 57 1.39 24.47 8.92
CA GLY A 57 0.38 24.99 9.86
C GLY A 57 0.40 24.31 11.23
N GLY A 58 1.44 23.54 11.53
CA GLY A 58 1.61 22.78 12.75
C GLY A 58 2.84 23.22 13.53
N MET A 59 3.50 22.26 14.17
CA MET A 59 4.66 22.51 15.01
C MET A 59 5.96 22.45 14.20
N THR A 60 6.84 23.41 14.48
CA THR A 60 8.23 23.39 14.01
C THR A 60 9.17 23.12 15.18
N MET A 61 9.94 22.05 15.05
CA MET A 61 10.98 21.64 15.99
C MET A 61 12.35 21.75 15.32
N VAL A 62 13.30 22.31 16.04
CA VAL A 62 14.71 22.43 15.65
C VAL A 62 15.55 21.96 16.83
N GLY A 63 16.79 21.52 16.59
CA GLY A 63 17.62 20.91 17.64
C GLY A 63 17.89 21.85 18.82
N ASP A 64 17.94 23.16 18.57
CA ASP A 64 17.89 24.17 19.63
C ASP A 64 16.43 24.53 19.97
N MET A 65 15.85 23.80 20.92
CA MET A 65 14.43 23.91 21.28
C MET A 65 14.02 25.30 21.80
N PHE A 66 14.95 26.15 22.23
CA PHE A 66 14.65 27.49 22.75
C PHE A 66 14.85 28.60 21.71
N ASN A 67 15.44 28.27 20.57
CA ASN A 67 15.68 29.22 19.50
C ASN A 67 14.43 29.46 18.65
N ASN A 68 13.55 30.32 19.15
CA ASN A 68 12.31 30.68 18.47
C ASN A 68 12.55 31.38 17.11
N GLY A 69 13.65 32.14 16.99
CA GLY A 69 14.04 32.75 15.71
C GLY A 69 14.33 31.69 14.65
N LEU A 70 15.12 30.67 15.01
CA LEU A 70 15.43 29.56 14.12
C LEU A 70 14.19 28.73 13.76
N LYS A 71 13.28 28.49 14.71
CA LYS A 71 12.00 27.83 14.43
C LYS A 71 11.20 28.61 13.38
N ASN A 72 11.11 29.92 13.52
CA ASN A 72 10.42 30.78 12.54
C ASN A 72 11.11 30.74 11.17
N THR A 73 12.46 30.75 11.14
CA THR A 73 13.23 30.62 9.90
C THR A 73 12.92 29.31 9.19
N VAL A 74 12.95 28.18 9.91
CA VAL A 74 12.62 26.86 9.35
C VAL A 74 11.17 26.80 8.89
N ASP A 75 10.24 27.34 9.68
CA ASP A 75 8.82 27.34 9.33
C ASP A 75 8.54 28.11 8.04
N ASN A 76 9.10 29.32 7.92
CA ASN A 76 8.97 30.14 6.72
C ASN A 76 9.61 29.44 5.51
N LEU A 77 10.84 28.94 5.65
CA LEU A 77 11.56 28.26 4.58
C LEU A 77 10.77 27.05 4.06
N CYS A 78 10.31 26.18 4.95
CA CYS A 78 9.56 24.99 4.57
C CYS A 78 8.18 25.34 3.98
N THR A 79 7.52 26.38 4.49
CA THR A 79 6.25 26.86 3.93
C THR A 79 6.42 27.37 2.50
N GLU A 80 7.49 28.11 2.24
CA GLU A 80 7.80 28.58 0.88
C GLU A 80 8.17 27.43 -0.05
N ILE A 81 8.98 26.47 0.39
CA ILE A 81 9.29 25.25 -0.37
C ILE A 81 8.02 24.44 -0.66
N SER A 82 7.14 24.28 0.33
CA SER A 82 5.84 23.61 0.17
C SER A 82 5.00 24.27 -0.93
N ASN A 83 4.91 25.61 -0.91
CA ASN A 83 4.19 26.36 -1.93
C ASN A 83 4.88 26.26 -3.30
N ALA A 84 6.21 26.26 -3.34
CA ALA A 84 6.97 26.09 -4.57
C ALA A 84 6.75 24.70 -5.20
N LEU A 85 6.75 23.63 -4.41
CA LEU A 85 6.48 22.26 -4.88
C LEU A 85 5.08 22.10 -5.48
N LEU A 86 4.10 22.91 -5.03
CA LEU A 86 2.75 22.89 -5.58
C LEU A 86 2.60 23.66 -6.90
N ASN A 87 3.42 24.69 -7.10
CA ASN A 87 3.24 25.64 -8.21
C ASN A 87 4.34 25.56 -9.28
N MET A 88 5.46 24.87 -9.00
CA MET A 88 6.63 24.83 -9.87
C MET A 88 7.16 23.40 -10.03
N GLN A 89 7.65 23.10 -11.23
CA GLN A 89 8.34 21.84 -11.51
C GLN A 89 9.79 21.94 -11.03
N ILE A 90 10.05 21.63 -9.75
CA ILE A 90 11.39 21.74 -9.13
C ILE A 90 12.31 20.58 -9.56
N PHE A 91 11.74 19.39 -9.71
CA PHE A 91 12.45 18.19 -10.13
C PHE A 91 12.09 17.85 -11.58
N PRO A 92 13.02 17.35 -12.40
CA PRO A 92 12.68 16.89 -13.74
C PRO A 92 11.65 15.76 -13.65
N GLN A 93 10.68 15.75 -14.56
CA GLN A 93 9.77 14.62 -14.66
C GLN A 93 10.57 13.38 -15.04
N ALA A 94 10.35 12.28 -14.31
CA ALA A 94 10.98 11.01 -14.62
C ALA A 94 10.58 10.59 -16.04
N PRO A 95 11.54 10.30 -16.94
CA PRO A 95 11.23 9.93 -18.32
C PRO A 95 10.25 8.76 -18.36
N ALA A 96 9.28 8.81 -19.25
CA ALA A 96 8.36 7.69 -19.43
C ALA A 96 9.13 6.43 -19.86
N GLY A 97 8.70 5.26 -19.38
CA GLY A 97 9.43 4.00 -19.48
C GLY A 97 10.49 3.80 -18.39
N THR A 98 10.62 4.72 -17.43
CA THR A 98 11.49 4.54 -16.27
C THR A 98 10.69 4.21 -15.02
N ARG A 99 11.30 3.48 -14.08
CA ARG A 99 10.66 3.04 -12.85
C ARG A 99 10.10 4.21 -12.02
N GLU A 100 10.79 5.33 -12.00
CA GLU A 100 10.41 6.52 -11.21
C GLU A 100 9.26 7.32 -11.83
N SER A 101 8.82 6.95 -13.04
CA SER A 101 7.72 7.62 -13.75
C SER A 101 6.37 7.01 -13.40
N ASN A 102 5.32 7.83 -13.49
CA ASN A 102 3.93 7.35 -13.47
C ASN A 102 3.62 6.48 -14.70
N GLN A 103 4.34 6.70 -15.80
CA GLN A 103 4.31 5.87 -17.01
C GLN A 103 5.52 4.94 -17.01
N TRP A 104 5.57 4.04 -16.04
CA TRP A 104 6.72 3.18 -15.82
C TRP A 104 6.88 2.03 -16.82
N TRP A 105 5.85 1.76 -17.62
CA TRP A 105 5.88 0.74 -18.65
C TRP A 105 6.61 1.22 -19.93
N PRO A 106 7.12 0.29 -20.76
CA PRO A 106 7.91 0.64 -21.93
C PRO A 106 7.09 1.41 -22.97
N THR A 107 7.48 2.65 -23.24
CA THR A 107 6.78 3.55 -24.18
C THR A 107 7.00 3.16 -25.64
N ASN A 108 8.12 2.52 -25.95
CA ASN A 108 8.46 2.04 -27.29
C ASN A 108 7.52 0.94 -27.81
N LEU A 109 6.71 0.33 -26.95
CA LEU A 109 5.71 -0.67 -27.33
C LEU A 109 4.38 -0.04 -27.77
N GLY A 110 4.23 1.29 -27.67
CA GLY A 110 3.02 1.98 -28.13
C GLY A 110 1.75 1.58 -27.37
N LEU A 111 1.85 1.17 -26.11
CA LEU A 111 0.71 0.68 -25.30
C LEU A 111 -0.39 1.73 -25.09
N GLY A 112 -0.06 3.02 -25.20
CA GLY A 112 -0.99 4.12 -25.00
C GLY A 112 -1.31 4.35 -23.52
N SER A 113 -2.57 4.72 -23.24
CA SER A 113 -3.08 4.96 -21.89
C SER A 113 -3.74 3.71 -21.33
N PRO A 114 -3.47 3.32 -20.08
CA PRO A 114 -4.13 2.19 -19.46
C PRO A 114 -5.59 2.51 -19.13
N PHE A 115 -6.45 1.49 -19.19
CA PHE A 115 -7.81 1.53 -18.66
C PHE A 115 -7.83 1.53 -17.13
N SER A 116 -6.86 0.85 -16.52
CA SER A 116 -6.74 0.72 -15.07
C SER A 116 -5.28 0.51 -14.70
N SER A 117 -4.84 1.13 -13.61
CA SER A 117 -3.51 0.92 -13.05
C SER A 117 -3.56 1.02 -11.53
N GLY A 118 -2.61 0.36 -10.86
CA GLY A 118 -2.52 0.36 -9.42
C GLY A 118 -1.25 -0.30 -8.94
N GLY A 119 -0.93 -0.16 -7.65
CA GLY A 119 0.23 -0.80 -7.07
C GLY A 119 0.27 -0.74 -5.55
N GLN A 120 0.81 -1.80 -4.96
CA GLN A 120 1.01 -1.98 -3.52
C GLN A 120 2.11 -3.02 -3.30
N ASN A 121 2.86 -2.90 -2.20
CA ASN A 121 3.92 -3.84 -1.79
C ASN A 121 4.97 -4.11 -2.90
N ASN A 122 5.49 -3.05 -3.53
CA ASN A 122 6.51 -3.15 -4.59
C ASN A 122 6.04 -3.90 -5.86
N ILE A 123 4.74 -4.10 -5.99
CA ILE A 123 4.10 -4.64 -7.18
C ILE A 123 3.15 -3.59 -7.74
N ARG A 124 3.21 -3.38 -9.06
CA ARG A 124 2.27 -2.51 -9.77
C ARG A 124 1.84 -3.12 -11.09
N TYR A 125 0.67 -2.72 -11.56
CA TYR A 125 0.09 -3.19 -12.80
C TYR A 125 -0.51 -2.03 -13.60
N ALA A 126 -0.58 -2.21 -14.92
CA ALA A 126 -1.30 -1.33 -15.82
C ALA A 126 -1.97 -2.17 -16.93
N VAL A 127 -3.28 -2.02 -17.06
CA VAL A 127 -4.14 -2.77 -18.00
C VAL A 127 -4.43 -1.89 -19.22
N PHE A 128 -4.18 -2.42 -20.41
CA PHE A 128 -4.38 -1.75 -21.69
C PHE A 128 -5.26 -2.63 -22.60
N PRO A 129 -5.69 -2.15 -23.79
CA PRO A 129 -6.26 -3.03 -24.81
C PRO A 129 -5.30 -4.17 -25.13
N ASN A 130 -5.73 -5.42 -24.89
CA ASN A 130 -4.99 -6.65 -25.20
C ASN A 130 -3.58 -6.74 -24.58
N ARG A 131 -3.26 -5.90 -23.58
CA ARG A 131 -1.92 -5.85 -22.98
C ARG A 131 -2.01 -5.63 -21.48
N LEU A 132 -1.09 -6.25 -20.77
CA LEU A 132 -0.93 -6.11 -19.32
C LEU A 132 0.53 -5.82 -19.03
N ALA A 133 0.85 -4.68 -18.43
CA ALA A 133 2.15 -4.43 -17.86
C ALA A 133 2.11 -4.76 -16.36
N VAL A 134 3.11 -5.49 -15.88
CA VAL A 134 3.31 -5.79 -14.46
C VAL A 134 4.74 -5.42 -14.10
N GLU A 135 4.92 -4.80 -12.95
CA GLU A 135 6.22 -4.68 -12.32
C GLU A 135 6.23 -5.39 -10.99
N VAL A 136 7.25 -6.22 -10.80
CA VAL A 136 7.52 -6.92 -9.54
C VAL A 136 8.95 -6.63 -9.13
N ASN A 137 9.13 -6.05 -7.94
CA ASN A 137 10.45 -5.74 -7.39
C ASN A 137 11.36 -4.93 -8.34
N GLY A 138 10.77 -4.05 -9.15
CA GLY A 138 11.51 -3.22 -10.12
C GLY A 138 11.70 -3.82 -11.50
N ASN A 139 11.32 -5.07 -11.72
CA ASN A 139 11.37 -5.70 -13.03
C ASN A 139 10.03 -5.55 -13.74
N VAL A 140 10.05 -4.89 -14.89
CA VAL A 140 8.87 -4.66 -15.73
C VAL A 140 8.75 -5.76 -16.78
N SER A 141 7.58 -6.38 -16.84
CA SER A 141 7.18 -7.30 -17.89
C SER A 141 5.87 -6.86 -18.53
N VAL A 142 5.72 -7.10 -19.83
CA VAL A 142 4.50 -6.82 -20.58
C VAL A 142 4.01 -8.11 -21.21
N TYR A 143 2.73 -8.39 -21.05
CA TYR A 143 2.07 -9.61 -21.48
C TYR A 143 1.00 -9.30 -22.52
N ASP A 144 0.78 -10.27 -23.41
CA ASP A 144 -0.40 -10.32 -24.27
C ASP A 144 -1.57 -10.87 -23.46
N THR A 145 -2.67 -10.11 -23.33
CA THR A 145 -3.86 -10.64 -22.65
C THR A 145 -4.72 -11.51 -23.57
N LEU A 146 -4.33 -11.68 -24.84
CA LEU A 146 -5.07 -12.41 -25.86
C LEU A 146 -6.49 -11.83 -25.97
N ASP A 147 -7.52 -12.69 -25.91
CA ASP A 147 -8.92 -12.30 -25.93
C ASP A 147 -9.46 -11.91 -24.54
N ASN A 148 -8.63 -11.92 -23.50
CA ASN A 148 -9.08 -11.61 -22.15
C ASN A 148 -9.19 -10.11 -21.93
N ASN A 149 -10.41 -9.65 -21.64
CA ASN A 149 -10.70 -8.29 -21.20
C ASN A 149 -10.67 -8.25 -19.68
N ILE A 150 -9.60 -7.70 -19.13
CA ILE A 150 -9.39 -7.62 -17.68
C ILE A 150 -10.31 -6.53 -17.12
N GLY A 151 -11.28 -6.96 -16.30
CA GLY A 151 -12.23 -6.07 -15.62
C GLY A 151 -12.04 -6.00 -14.10
N GLY A 152 -11.29 -6.93 -13.53
CA GLY A 152 -11.01 -6.98 -12.09
C GLY A 152 -9.56 -7.33 -11.79
N VAL A 153 -9.03 -6.76 -10.71
CA VAL A 153 -7.68 -7.06 -10.21
C VAL A 153 -7.76 -7.33 -8.72
N SER A 154 -7.17 -8.44 -8.30
CA SER A 154 -7.04 -8.82 -6.90
C SER A 154 -5.57 -9.05 -6.58
N GLN A 155 -5.08 -8.37 -5.54
CA GLN A 155 -3.74 -8.60 -4.99
C GLN A 155 -3.89 -9.32 -3.65
N GLN A 156 -3.27 -10.48 -3.52
CA GLN A 156 -3.23 -11.19 -2.25
C GLN A 156 -2.23 -10.49 -1.31
N GLN A 157 -2.71 -10.08 -0.14
CA GLN A 157 -1.86 -9.57 0.94
C GLN A 157 -1.34 -10.74 1.78
N GLY A 158 -0.02 -10.91 1.89
CA GLY A 158 0.61 -12.02 2.61
C GLY A 158 2.04 -12.32 2.16
N GLY A 159 2.62 -13.42 2.69
CA GLY A 159 4.00 -13.83 2.42
C GLY A 159 4.29 -14.12 0.94
N ASP A 160 3.29 -14.57 0.18
CA ASP A 160 3.36 -14.74 -1.28
C ASP A 160 2.47 -13.68 -1.95
N THR A 161 3.05 -12.54 -2.31
CA THR A 161 2.30 -11.48 -3.01
C THR A 161 2.05 -11.92 -4.45
N SER A 162 0.81 -12.31 -4.76
CA SER A 162 0.36 -12.71 -6.10
C SER A 162 -0.63 -11.69 -6.68
N LEU A 163 -0.54 -11.47 -7.99
CA LEU A 163 -1.53 -10.70 -8.76
C LEU A 163 -2.43 -11.66 -9.53
N THR A 164 -3.72 -11.52 -9.28
CA THR A 164 -4.76 -12.30 -9.94
C THR A 164 -5.68 -11.37 -10.70
N PHE A 165 -5.91 -11.66 -11.98
CA PHE A 165 -6.75 -10.84 -12.86
C PHE A 165 -8.06 -11.56 -13.15
N SER A 166 -9.15 -10.82 -13.30
CA SER A 166 -10.46 -11.39 -13.68
C SER A 166 -10.87 -10.86 -15.04
N SER A 167 -11.34 -11.77 -15.89
CA SER A 167 -11.86 -11.51 -17.23
C SER A 167 -13.25 -12.11 -17.43
N GLN A 168 -13.81 -11.92 -18.63
CA GLN A 168 -15.05 -12.57 -19.04
C GLN A 168 -14.98 -14.11 -19.05
N TYR A 169 -13.77 -14.68 -19.07
CA TYR A 169 -13.55 -16.14 -19.05
C TYR A 169 -13.18 -16.66 -17.65
N GLY A 170 -13.17 -15.79 -16.64
CA GLY A 170 -12.79 -16.11 -15.27
C GLY A 170 -11.40 -15.58 -14.91
N THR A 171 -10.77 -16.24 -13.95
CA THR A 171 -9.52 -15.81 -13.32
C THR A 171 -8.30 -16.16 -14.17
N ILE A 172 -7.38 -15.21 -14.31
CA ILE A 172 -6.16 -15.30 -15.09
C ILE A 172 -4.96 -15.09 -14.16
N SER A 173 -4.02 -16.02 -14.22
CA SER A 173 -2.69 -15.86 -13.65
C SER A 173 -1.77 -15.21 -14.67
N VAL A 174 -0.93 -14.26 -14.24
CA VAL A 174 0.05 -13.61 -15.14
C VAL A 174 1.00 -14.62 -15.78
N SER A 175 1.33 -15.70 -15.06
CA SER A 175 2.23 -16.75 -15.53
C SER A 175 1.71 -17.52 -16.75
N THR A 176 0.41 -17.45 -17.05
CA THR A 176 -0.19 -18.13 -18.21
C THR A 176 -0.24 -17.25 -19.45
N LEU A 177 0.07 -15.95 -19.33
CA LEU A 177 0.01 -15.01 -20.44
C LEU A 177 1.33 -15.00 -21.23
N PRO A 178 1.29 -14.91 -22.57
CA PRO A 178 2.50 -14.75 -23.37
C PRO A 178 3.23 -13.45 -23.03
N ILE A 179 4.56 -13.52 -22.88
CA ILE A 179 5.40 -12.35 -22.60
C ILE A 179 5.77 -11.67 -23.94
N ILE A 180 5.57 -10.36 -24.00
CA ILE A 180 5.94 -9.48 -25.12
C ILE A 180 7.24 -8.73 -24.81
N TYR A 181 7.45 -8.38 -23.54
CA TYR A 181 8.62 -7.62 -23.09
C TYR A 181 9.03 -8.01 -21.67
N GLY A 182 10.33 -7.91 -21.40
CA GLY A 182 10.93 -8.19 -20.10
C GLY A 182 11.15 -9.66 -19.83
N GLN A 183 11.80 -9.97 -18.70
CA GLN A 183 11.87 -11.32 -18.16
C GLN A 183 10.64 -11.48 -17.25
N GLY A 184 9.77 -12.46 -17.54
CA GLY A 184 8.51 -12.67 -16.82
C GLY A 184 8.70 -13.21 -15.40
N ASN A 185 9.48 -12.51 -14.57
CA ASN A 185 9.82 -12.89 -13.22
C ASN A 185 8.68 -12.50 -12.26
N ILE A 186 7.50 -13.08 -12.45
CA ILE A 186 6.51 -13.14 -11.38
C ILE A 186 6.88 -14.38 -10.55
N PRO A 187 7.05 -14.29 -9.22
CA PRO A 187 7.18 -15.50 -8.41
C PRO A 187 5.98 -16.41 -8.71
N PRO A 188 6.22 -17.72 -8.98
CA PRO A 188 5.14 -18.64 -9.27
C PRO A 188 4.19 -18.64 -8.07
N VAL A 189 2.90 -18.44 -8.34
CA VAL A 189 1.86 -18.76 -7.37
C VAL A 189 2.10 -20.20 -6.91
N ALA A 190 2.29 -20.41 -5.60
CA ALA A 190 2.11 -21.72 -5.04
C ALA A 190 0.68 -22.15 -5.42
N GLN A 191 0.57 -23.11 -6.34
CA GLN A 191 -0.69 -23.74 -6.66
C GLN A 191 -1.15 -24.50 -5.42
N ASN A 192 -1.90 -23.86 -4.55
CA ASN A 192 -2.81 -24.58 -3.66
C ASN A 192 -3.96 -25.05 -4.53
N ASN A 193 -3.69 -26.15 -5.23
CA ASN A 193 -4.60 -26.90 -6.07
C ASN A 193 -5.74 -27.44 -5.17
N PHE A 194 -6.79 -26.67 -4.97
CA PHE A 194 -8.09 -27.19 -4.54
C PHE A 194 -9.10 -26.99 -5.65
N ALA A 195 -8.98 -27.82 -6.69
CA ALA A 195 -10.06 -28.43 -7.47
C ALA A 195 -9.54 -28.80 -8.88
N SER A 196 -8.91 -29.97 -9.00
CA SER A 196 -8.92 -30.70 -10.26
C SER A 196 -10.32 -31.30 -10.46
N PRO A 197 -10.95 -31.23 -11.65
CA PRO A 197 -12.16 -31.98 -11.91
C PRO A 197 -11.79 -33.47 -12.05
N THR A 198 -12.01 -34.25 -10.98
CA THR A 198 -11.90 -35.71 -11.06
C THR A 198 -13.08 -36.23 -11.86
N GLU A 199 -12.78 -36.88 -12.99
CA GLU A 199 -13.73 -37.68 -13.76
C GLU A 199 -14.33 -38.78 -12.85
N ASN A 200 -15.59 -38.61 -12.45
CA ASN A 200 -16.33 -39.62 -11.71
C ASN A 200 -17.02 -40.58 -12.68
N ASN A 201 -16.35 -41.71 -12.93
CA ASN A 201 -16.95 -42.94 -13.41
C ASN A 201 -17.66 -43.64 -12.24
N PHE A 202 -18.99 -43.48 -12.10
CA PHE A 202 -19.81 -44.44 -11.34
C PHE A 202 -21.20 -44.60 -11.97
N SER A 203 -21.44 -45.78 -12.51
CA SER A 203 -22.74 -46.28 -12.97
C SER A 203 -23.60 -46.75 -11.80
N GLN A 204 -24.81 -46.19 -11.73
CA GLN A 204 -26.12 -46.69 -11.26
C GLN A 204 -26.22 -47.63 -10.03
N THR A 205 -27.09 -47.26 -9.07
CA THR A 205 -28.31 -48.01 -8.70
C THR A 205 -29.23 -47.15 -7.80
N PRO A 206 -30.57 -47.17 -7.98
CA PRO A 206 -31.51 -46.36 -7.22
C PRO A 206 -32.24 -47.14 -6.11
N GLN A 207 -32.41 -46.57 -4.91
CA GLN A 207 -33.48 -47.00 -4.02
C GLN A 207 -33.99 -45.91 -3.07
N ASN A 208 -35.31 -45.74 -3.12
CA ASN A 208 -36.17 -44.85 -2.35
C ASN A 208 -36.19 -45.14 -0.84
N ASN A 209 -36.48 -44.10 -0.04
CA ASN A 209 -37.58 -44.03 0.95
C ASN A 209 -37.43 -42.70 1.74
N ALA A 210 -38.24 -41.66 1.46
CA ALA A 210 -39.58 -41.42 2.03
C ALA A 210 -39.58 -41.14 3.55
N THR A 211 -39.74 -39.87 3.96
CA THR A 211 -40.81 -39.41 4.88
C THR A 211 -40.83 -37.87 5.10
N ASN A 212 -41.97 -37.27 4.69
CA ASN A 212 -42.81 -36.25 5.36
C ASN A 212 -42.25 -34.90 5.91
N GLN A 213 -42.47 -33.84 5.11
CA GLN A 213 -43.21 -32.57 5.36
C GLN A 213 -43.96 -32.45 6.72
N THR A 214 -44.19 -31.33 7.44
CA THR A 214 -44.02 -29.83 7.43
C THR A 214 -44.62 -29.33 8.79
N PRO A 215 -44.89 -28.04 9.13
CA PRO A 215 -44.43 -26.67 8.71
C PRO A 215 -43.90 -25.87 9.96
N ILE A 216 -43.43 -24.60 9.99
CA ILE A 216 -44.16 -23.32 9.84
C ILE A 216 -43.18 -22.14 9.54
N THR A 217 -43.55 -21.40 8.49
CA THR A 217 -43.37 -19.98 8.10
C THR A 217 -42.73 -18.97 9.06
N THR A 218 -41.77 -18.14 8.60
CA THR A 218 -41.90 -16.68 8.34
C THR A 218 -40.57 -15.94 8.11
N LYS A 219 -40.54 -15.12 7.04
CA LYS A 219 -39.96 -13.76 6.88
C LYS A 219 -38.44 -13.51 7.09
N GLN A 220 -37.82 -13.01 6.01
CA GLN A 220 -36.60 -12.17 5.88
C GLN A 220 -36.62 -10.91 6.81
N PRO A 221 -35.52 -10.17 7.15
CA PRO A 221 -34.13 -10.10 6.62
C PRO A 221 -32.98 -10.05 7.69
N GLU A 222 -31.75 -9.80 7.22
CA GLU A 222 -30.62 -9.07 7.88
C GLU A 222 -29.47 -9.80 8.62
N ALA A 223 -28.27 -9.38 8.22
CA ALA A 223 -26.91 -9.45 8.77
C ALA A 223 -26.68 -10.07 10.16
N ASN A 224 -25.70 -10.97 10.26
CA ASN A 224 -24.74 -10.92 11.36
C ASN A 224 -23.39 -11.59 11.01
N ILE A 225 -22.33 -10.78 10.93
CA ILE A 225 -20.94 -11.22 10.85
C ILE A 225 -20.53 -11.61 12.28
N LYS A 226 -20.30 -12.89 12.54
CA LYS A 226 -19.53 -13.33 13.72
C LYS A 226 -18.11 -13.67 13.27
N PRO A 227 -17.06 -12.98 13.76
CA PRO A 227 -15.71 -13.48 13.59
C PRO A 227 -15.59 -14.79 14.36
N ASN A 228 -15.25 -15.87 13.66
CA ASN A 228 -14.90 -17.14 14.27
C ASN A 228 -13.50 -16.95 14.91
N VAL A 229 -13.49 -16.40 16.11
CA VAL A 229 -12.28 -16.27 16.94
C VAL A 229 -11.95 -17.69 17.39
N SER A 230 -10.85 -18.24 16.87
CA SER A 230 -10.40 -19.59 17.20
C SER A 230 -10.18 -19.73 18.71
N SER A 231 -10.66 -20.83 19.30
CA SER A 231 -10.58 -21.13 20.74
C SER A 231 -9.18 -20.90 21.34
N ASP A 232 -8.13 -21.15 20.55
CA ASP A 232 -6.73 -20.96 20.94
C ASP A 232 -6.40 -19.49 21.24
N THR A 233 -6.95 -18.55 20.47
CA THR A 233 -6.73 -17.11 20.70
C THR A 233 -7.44 -16.60 21.95
N ILE A 234 -8.53 -17.25 22.36
CA ILE A 234 -9.27 -16.93 23.59
C ILE A 234 -8.45 -17.39 24.80
N ILE A 235 -7.80 -18.55 24.72
CA ILE A 235 -6.92 -19.07 25.77
C ILE A 235 -5.70 -18.14 25.95
N GLU A 236 -5.07 -17.68 24.86
CA GLU A 236 -3.97 -16.71 24.92
C GLU A 236 -4.39 -15.36 25.54
N LEU A 237 -5.61 -14.89 25.26
CA LEU A 237 -6.15 -13.67 25.86
C LEU A 237 -6.39 -13.81 27.36
N ILE A 238 -6.81 -14.99 27.83
CA ILE A 238 -6.98 -15.28 29.26
C ILE A 238 -5.60 -15.29 29.96
N GLU A 239 -4.56 -15.81 29.32
CA GLU A 239 -3.20 -15.79 29.86
C GLU A 239 -2.63 -14.36 29.99
N LYS A 240 -2.80 -13.53 28.96
CA LYS A 240 -2.44 -12.10 29.02
C LYS A 240 -3.22 -11.33 30.07
N LEU A 241 -4.50 -11.65 30.25
CA LEU A 241 -5.33 -11.04 31.29
C LEU A 241 -4.82 -11.38 32.70
N SER A 242 -4.34 -12.61 32.92
CA SER A 242 -3.71 -13.01 34.18
C SER A 242 -2.42 -12.24 34.46
N SER A 243 -1.56 -12.08 33.44
CA SER A 243 -0.31 -11.33 33.58
C SER A 243 -0.54 -9.86 33.95
N LEU A 244 -1.60 -9.23 33.42
CA LEU A 244 -1.97 -7.85 33.76
C LEU A 244 -2.52 -7.71 35.19
N TYR A 245 -3.22 -8.72 35.69
CA TYR A 245 -3.67 -8.76 37.08
C TYR A 245 -2.49 -8.92 38.05
N ASP A 246 -1.56 -9.83 37.75
CA ASP A 246 -0.34 -10.03 38.56
C ASP A 246 0.57 -8.80 38.56
N ALA A 247 0.56 -8.02 37.46
CA ALA A 247 1.25 -6.75 37.36
C ALA A 247 0.57 -5.60 38.13
N GLY A 248 -0.59 -5.85 38.76
CA GLY A 248 -1.36 -4.84 39.49
C GLY A 248 -2.03 -3.79 38.60
N ALA A 249 -2.13 -4.03 37.30
CA ALA A 249 -2.75 -3.12 36.34
C ALA A 249 -4.29 -3.27 36.29
N LEU A 250 -4.83 -4.32 36.91
CA LEU A 250 -6.26 -4.64 36.97
C LEU A 250 -6.67 -4.98 38.40
N THR A 251 -7.88 -4.58 38.78
CA THR A 251 -8.50 -5.01 40.04
C THR A 251 -9.05 -6.43 39.93
N SER A 252 -9.29 -7.09 41.08
CA SER A 252 -9.83 -8.46 41.10
C SER A 252 -11.22 -8.57 40.46
N ASP A 253 -12.04 -7.51 40.54
CA ASP A 253 -13.38 -7.48 39.95
C ASP A 253 -13.33 -7.35 38.42
N GLU A 254 -12.42 -6.52 37.89
CA GLU A 254 -12.20 -6.37 36.44
C GLU A 254 -11.65 -7.64 35.82
N PHE A 255 -10.70 -8.29 36.50
CA PHE A 255 -10.14 -9.56 36.08
C PHE A 255 -11.21 -10.66 36.00
N ASN A 256 -12.01 -10.84 37.05
CA ASN A 256 -13.05 -11.87 37.08
C ASN A 256 -14.15 -11.63 36.05
N THR A 257 -14.56 -10.38 35.86
CA THR A 257 -15.56 -10.00 34.85
C THR A 257 -15.07 -10.34 33.44
N LYS A 258 -13.82 -9.98 33.10
CA LYS A 258 -13.25 -10.21 31.77
C LYS A 258 -12.92 -11.67 31.51
N LYS A 259 -12.49 -12.42 32.53
CA LYS A 259 -12.27 -13.86 32.46
C LYS A 259 -13.56 -14.62 32.15
N THR A 260 -14.66 -14.30 32.83
CA THR A 260 -15.97 -14.93 32.55
C THR A 260 -16.49 -14.58 31.16
N GLU A 261 -16.30 -13.33 30.71
CA GLU A 261 -16.66 -12.90 29.35
C GLU A 261 -15.88 -13.70 28.28
N LEU A 262 -14.57 -13.89 28.46
CA LEU A 262 -13.74 -14.63 27.51
C LEU A 262 -14.06 -16.14 27.53
N LEU A 263 -14.26 -16.73 28.70
CA LEU A 263 -14.67 -18.14 28.82
C LEU A 263 -16.04 -18.41 28.20
N SER A 264 -16.96 -17.44 28.20
CA SER A 264 -18.27 -17.58 27.54
C SER A 264 -18.22 -17.57 26.01
N ARG A 265 -17.05 -17.24 25.42
CA ARG A 265 -16.81 -17.21 23.98
C ARG A 265 -16.11 -18.47 23.45
N LEU A 266 -15.63 -19.35 24.34
CA LEU A 266 -15.24 -20.73 24.06
C LEU A 266 -16.49 -21.62 23.95
#